data_AF-A0A927H0P1-F1
#
_entry.id   AF-A0A927H0P1-F1
#
_cell.length_a   1.000
_cell.length_b   1.000
_cell.length_c   1.000
_cell.angle_alpha   90.00
_cell.angle_beta   90.00
_cell.angle_gamma   90.00
#
_symmetry.space_group_name_H-M   'P 1'
#
loop_
_entity.id
_entity.type
_entity.pdbx_description
1 polymer ?
#
loop_
_entity_poly.entity_id
_entity_poly.type
_entity_poly.pdbx_seq_one_letter_code
_entity_poly.pdbx_strand_id
1 'polypeptide(L)' 'MSGTNADERIGGRLQPSLETSETAYFGEDELPELSLDRNTESQIRSMFEYMRNPGKEIVLD' A
#
# COMPACT_ATOMS: atom_id res chain seq x y z
N MET A 1 -0.66 19.51 -15.63
CA MET A 1 -0.32 18.13 -15.20
C MET A 1 0.33 18.25 -13.84
N SER A 2 -0.44 18.09 -12.77
CA SER A 2 0.10 18.05 -11.40
C SER A 2 -0.04 16.61 -10.95
N GLY A 3 1.06 15.86 -11.00
CA GLY A 3 1.12 14.49 -10.53
C GLY A 3 0.80 14.47 -9.04
N THR A 4 -0.16 13.63 -8.67
CA THR A 4 -0.54 13.36 -7.30
C THR A 4 0.67 12.81 -6.56
N ASN A 5 1.08 13.51 -5.49
CA ASN A 5 2.12 13.03 -4.59
C ASN A 5 1.69 11.67 -4.02
N ALA A 6 2.57 10.67 -4.11
CA ALA A 6 2.45 9.47 -3.29
C ALA A 6 2.43 9.91 -1.83
N ASP A 7 1.44 9.41 -1.08
CA ASP A 7 1.10 9.82 0.29
C ASP A 7 2.35 9.94 1.18
N GLU A 8 2.81 11.17 1.40
CA GLU A 8 3.95 11.47 2.27
C GLU A 8 3.46 11.55 3.71
N ARG A 9 4.06 10.77 4.63
CA ARG A 9 3.73 10.90 6.05
C ARG A 9 4.24 12.24 6.59
N ILE A 10 3.38 13.25 6.60
CA ILE A 10 3.64 14.56 7.22
C ILE A 10 3.56 14.56 8.76
N GLY A 11 3.31 13.39 9.38
CA GLY A 11 3.25 13.20 10.84
C GLY A 11 2.35 12.03 11.27
N GLY A 12 2.28 11.75 12.58
CA GLY A 12 1.38 10.74 13.18
C GLY A 12 2.04 9.39 13.53
N ARG A 13 1.83 8.91 14.77
CA ARG A 13 2.25 7.58 15.23
C ARG A 13 1.15 6.57 14.92
N LEU A 14 1.53 5.37 14.48
CA LEU A 14 0.62 4.22 14.40
C LEU A 14 0.00 3.98 15.78
N GLN A 15 -1.32 4.01 15.88
CA GLN A 15 -2.05 3.72 17.12
C GLN A 15 -3.08 2.63 16.82
N PRO A 16 -3.19 1.59 17.67
CA PRO A 16 -4.27 0.61 17.56
C PRO A 16 -5.61 1.30 17.81
N SER A 17 -6.65 0.84 17.11
CA SER A 17 -8.02 1.29 17.31
C SER A 17 -8.90 0.10 17.69
N LEU A 18 -10.14 0.34 18.12
CA LEU A 18 -11.08 -0.74 18.43
C LEU A 18 -11.37 -1.63 17.21
N GLU A 19 -11.18 -1.11 15.99
CA GLU A 19 -11.42 -1.82 14.73
C GLU A 19 -10.14 -2.44 14.12
N THR A 20 -8.96 -1.99 14.56
CA THR A 20 -7.67 -2.43 14.00
C THR A 20 -6.73 -2.79 15.14
N SER A 21 -6.64 -4.10 15.38
CA SER A 21 -5.86 -4.68 16.47
C SER A 21 -4.38 -4.32 16.38
N GLU A 22 -3.80 -4.32 15.18
CA GLU A 22 -2.38 -4.07 14.95
C GLU A 22 -2.15 -3.37 13.60
N THR A 23 -1.10 -2.54 13.51
CA THR A 23 -0.67 -1.89 12.28
C THR A 23 0.85 -1.94 12.17
N ALA A 24 1.35 -2.31 10.99
CA ALA A 24 2.78 -2.48 10.73
C ALA A 24 3.10 -2.13 9.26
N TYR A 25 4.39 -1.93 8.99
CA TYR A 25 4.93 -1.84 7.63
C TYR A 25 5.52 -3.18 7.24
N PHE A 26 5.35 -3.55 5.97
CA PHE A 26 5.84 -4.80 5.41
C PHE A 26 6.63 -4.53 4.13
N GLY A 27 7.74 -5.25 3.96
CA GLY A 27 8.46 -5.29 2.70
C GLY A 27 7.71 -6.10 1.65
N GLU A 28 8.08 -5.94 0.37
CA GLU A 28 7.46 -6.65 -0.76
C GLU A 28 7.55 -8.18 -0.65
N ASP A 29 8.60 -8.68 -0.01
CA ASP A 29 8.85 -10.12 0.18
C ASP A 29 8.48 -10.62 1.60
N GLU A 30 7.89 -9.75 2.43
CA GLU A 30 7.56 -10.01 3.82
C GLU A 30 6.07 -9.74 4.10
N LEU A 31 5.20 -10.02 3.11
CA LEU A 31 3.76 -9.77 3.23
C LEU A 31 3.12 -10.68 4.31
N PRO A 32 2.21 -10.14 5.14
CA PRO A 32 1.46 -10.94 6.10
C PRO A 32 0.38 -11.77 5.39
N GLU A 33 -0.37 -12.56 6.15
CA GLU A 33 -1.58 -13.20 5.63
C GLU A 33 -2.57 -12.14 5.13
N LEU A 34 -2.99 -12.27 3.87
CA LEU A 34 -3.84 -11.28 3.20
C LEU A 34 -5.31 -11.62 3.37
N SER A 35 -6.11 -10.57 3.57
CA SER A 35 -7.57 -10.66 3.39
C SER A 35 -7.88 -10.56 1.90
N LEU A 36 -8.01 -11.70 1.24
CA LEU A 36 -8.19 -11.77 -0.23
C LEU A 36 -9.45 -11.04 -0.74
N ASP A 37 -10.46 -10.87 0.11
CA ASP A 37 -11.66 -10.07 -0.21
C ASP A 37 -11.35 -8.57 -0.34
N ARG A 38 -10.23 -8.10 0.23
CA ARG A 38 -9.81 -6.69 0.23
C ARG A 38 -8.65 -6.43 -0.71
N ASN A 39 -7.69 -7.35 -0.74
CA ASN A 39 -6.50 -7.21 -1.57
C ASN A 39 -5.91 -8.59 -1.92
N THR A 40 -5.53 -8.73 -3.19
CA THR A 40 -4.74 -9.86 -3.67
C THR A 40 -3.26 -9.54 -3.64
N GLU A 41 -2.41 -10.57 -3.62
CA GLU A 41 -0.97 -10.40 -3.71
C GLU A 41 -0.56 -9.64 -5.00
N SER A 42 -1.21 -9.91 -6.13
CA SER A 42 -0.93 -9.24 -7.40
C SER A 42 -1.24 -7.73 -7.36
N GLN A 43 -2.31 -7.34 -6.67
CA GLN A 43 -2.65 -5.93 -6.46
C GLN A 43 -1.60 -5.24 -5.58
N ILE A 44 -1.17 -5.88 -4.49
CA ILE A 44 -0.13 -5.34 -3.60
C ILE A 44 1.22 -5.22 -4.32
N ARG A 45 1.65 -6.24 -5.07
CA ARG A 45 2.88 -6.17 -5.88
C ARG A 45 2.82 -5.08 -6.95
N SER A 46 1.66 -4.86 -7.54
CA SER A 46 1.47 -3.74 -8.47
C SER A 46 1.75 -2.39 -7.80
N MET A 47 1.40 -2.21 -6.52
CA MET A 47 1.71 -0.97 -5.78
C MET A 47 3.22 -0.78 -5.59
N PHE A 48 3.97 -1.85 -5.32
CA PHE A 48 5.43 -1.80 -5.27
C PHE A 48 6.04 -1.45 -6.63
N GLU A 49 5.45 -1.92 -7.73
CA GLU A 49 5.87 -1.52 -9.07
C GLU A 49 5.63 -0.03 -9.35
N TYR A 50 4.49 0.53 -8.93
CA TYR A 50 4.26 1.99 -9.02
C TYR A 50 5.16 2.79 -8.10
N MET A 51 5.50 2.27 -6.92
CA MET A 51 6.47 2.90 -6.03
C MET A 51 7.85 3.00 -6.71
N ARG A 52 8.29 1.95 -7.43
CA ARG A 52 9.54 1.95 -8.20
C ARG A 52 9.47 2.81 -9.47
N ASN A 53 8.33 2.80 -10.14
CA ASN A 53 8.10 3.53 -11.38
C ASN A 53 6.76 4.29 -11.31
N PRO A 54 6.74 5.51 -10.74
CA PRO A 54 5.53 6.32 -10.63
C PRO A 54 4.90 6.71 -11.98
N GLY A 55 5.66 6.60 -13.08
CA GLY A 55 5.18 6.84 -14.44
C GLY A 55 4.62 5.60 -15.14
N LYS A 56 4.53 4.46 -14.46
CA LYS A 56 3.89 3.25 -15.00
C LYS A 56 2.42 3.56 -15.37
N GLU A 57 1.96 2.97 -16.46
CA GLU A 57 0.57 3.08 -16.91
C GLU A 57 -0.39 2.61 -15.82
N ILE A 58 -1.48 3.37 -15.62
CA ILE A 58 -2.52 3.07 -14.65
C ILE A 58 -3.30 1.85 -15.13
N VAL A 59 -3.30 0.79 -14.32
CA VAL A 59 -4.08 -0.42 -14.53
C VAL A 59 -5.50 -0.19 -14.01
N LEU A 60 -6.49 -0.43 -14.87
CA LEU A 60 -7.92 -0.39 -14.59
C LEU A 60 -8.55 -1.68 -15.15
N ASP A 61 -9.47 -2.28 -14.40
CA ASP A 61 -10.35 -3.40 -14.82
C ASP A 61 -11.75 -2.84 -15.12
#